data_AF-A0AAU9TX47-F1
#
_entry.id   AF-A0AAU9TX47-F1
#
_cell.length_a   1.000
_cell.length_b   1.000
_cell.length_c   1.000
_cell.angle_alpha   90.00
_cell.angle_beta   90.00
_cell.angle_gamma   90.00
#
_symmetry.space_group_name_H-M   'P 1'
#
loop_
_entity.id
_entity.type
_entity.pdbx_description
1 polymer ?
#
loop_
_entity_poly.entity_id
_entity_poly.type
_entity_poly.pdbx_seq_one_letter_code
_entity_poly.pdbx_strand_id
1 'polypeptide(L)'
;MRALRSMIGVKLSERMRNSEIRKRCGLKEEVVTKIEKGMLRWFGHVERMNAEQLTKKVYKASVNESAGRGRPRRTFQDQIIDVLKKGQVKSTLNRRACMKGIMKVDEAKQVCKDRSKWKEVVSAYPYGKEA
;
A
#
# COMPACT_ATOMS: atom_id res chain seq x y z
N MET A 1 14.96 4.82 14.14
CA MET A 1 15.35 6.24 14.36
C MET A 1 16.76 6.43 14.89
N ARG A 2 17.42 5.41 15.47
CA ARG A 2 18.79 5.50 16.00
C ARG A 2 19.84 5.93 14.97
N ALA A 3 19.84 5.33 13.77
CA ALA A 3 20.77 5.70 12.69
C ALA A 3 20.61 7.17 12.27
N LEU A 4 19.39 7.61 11.96
CA LEU A 4 19.12 9.01 11.60
C LEU A 4 19.54 9.98 12.70
N ARG A 5 19.20 9.68 13.97
CA ARG A 5 19.64 10.47 15.13
C ARG A 5 21.16 10.58 15.21
N SER A 6 21.87 9.47 15.00
CA SER A 6 23.34 9.45 14.97
C SER A 6 23.91 10.32 13.86
N MET A 7 23.31 10.29 12.67
CA MET A 7 23.75 11.09 11.52
C MET A 7 23.63 12.60 11.76
N ILE A 8 22.58 13.04 12.46
CA ILE A 8 22.35 14.46 12.75
C ILE A 8 22.78 14.89 14.17
N GLY A 9 23.45 14.00 14.92
CA GLY A 9 23.96 14.30 16.26
C GLY A 9 22.92 14.47 17.37
N VAL A 10 21.69 13.95 17.19
CA VAL A 10 20.57 14.17 18.13
C VAL A 10 20.44 13.03 19.15
N LYS A 11 20.47 13.36 20.44
CA LYS A 11 20.28 12.44 21.56
C LYS A 11 18.78 12.18 21.82
N LEU A 12 18.48 11.12 22.57
CA LEU A 12 17.09 10.83 22.99
C LEU A 12 16.56 11.86 24.00
N SER A 13 17.45 12.41 24.85
CA SER A 13 17.13 13.42 25.86
C SER A 13 16.56 14.71 25.28
N GLU A 14 16.91 15.05 24.04
CA GLU A 14 16.39 16.22 23.33
C GLU A 14 14.92 16.09 22.92
N ARG A 15 14.29 14.92 23.13
CA ARG A 15 12.86 14.65 22.92
C ARG A 15 12.30 15.11 21.55
N MET A 16 13.18 15.23 20.56
CA MET A 16 12.83 15.68 19.22
C MET A 16 11.90 14.67 18.55
N ARG A 17 10.82 15.16 17.94
CA ARG A 17 9.83 14.32 17.25
C ARG A 17 10.46 13.59 16.07
N ASN A 18 9.98 12.39 15.79
CA ASN A 18 10.50 11.58 14.68
C ASN A 18 10.24 12.20 13.30
N SER A 19 9.16 12.98 13.15
CA SER A 19 8.89 13.76 11.93
C SER A 19 9.97 14.80 11.68
N GLU A 20 10.36 15.54 12.72
CA GLU A 20 11.41 16.57 12.64
C GLU A 20 12.78 15.98 12.27
N ILE A 21 13.15 14.85 12.89
CA ILE A 21 14.41 14.16 12.55
C ILE A 21 14.43 13.72 11.08
N ARG A 22 13.31 13.23 10.55
CA ARG A 22 13.21 12.86 9.13
C ARG A 22 13.32 14.07 8.21
N LYS A 23 12.68 15.19 8.58
CA LYS A 23 12.74 16.46 7.85
C LYS A 23 14.19 16.97 7.75
N ARG A 24 14.93 16.98 8.86
CA ARG A 24 16.35 17.38 8.87
C ARG A 24 17.25 16.46 8.02
N CYS A 25 16.93 15.18 7.97
CA CYS A 25 17.62 14.22 7.10
C CYS A 25 17.14 14.25 5.63
N GLY A 26 16.25 15.16 5.24
CA GLY A 26 15.73 15.28 3.88
C GLY A 26 14.84 14.12 3.43
N LEU A 27 14.30 13.31 4.35
CA LEU A 27 13.37 12.23 4.00
C LEU A 27 11.98 12.80 3.70
N LYS A 28 11.63 12.82 2.42
CA LYS A 28 10.34 13.31 1.90
C LYS A 28 9.17 12.35 2.17
N GLU A 29 9.43 11.06 2.27
CA GLU A 29 8.39 10.04 2.49
C GLU A 29 8.59 9.31 3.82
N GLU A 30 7.48 9.03 4.51
CA GLU A 30 7.50 8.14 5.65
C GLU A 30 7.78 6.69 5.22
N VAL A 31 8.41 5.93 6.12
CA VAL A 31 8.71 4.51 5.91
C VAL A 31 7.43 3.71 5.61
N VAL A 32 6.34 4.04 6.31
CA VAL A 32 5.04 3.38 6.11
C VAL A 32 4.54 3.60 4.69
N THR A 33 4.58 4.84 4.19
CA THR A 33 4.19 5.18 2.82
C THR A 33 5.02 4.40 1.79
N LYS A 34 6.33 4.28 2.01
CA LYS A 34 7.22 3.53 1.10
C LYS A 34 6.88 2.04 1.07
N ILE A 35 6.55 1.45 2.22
CA ILE A 35 6.11 0.06 2.35
C ILE A 35 4.78 -0.13 1.60
N GLU A 36 3.79 0.74 1.85
CA GLU A 36 2.46 0.66 1.24
C GLU A 36 2.54 0.80 -0.30
N LYS A 37 3.37 1.71 -0.83
CA LYS A 37 3.69 1.77 -2.26
C LYS A 37 4.30 0.46 -2.77
N GLY A 38 5.18 -0.16 -1.98
CA GLY A 38 5.77 -1.47 -2.28
C GLY A 38 4.72 -2.57 -2.40
N MET A 39 3.76 -2.59 -1.48
CA MET A 39 2.65 -3.54 -1.50
C MET A 39 1.78 -3.36 -2.74
N LEU A 40 1.44 -2.13 -3.13
CA LEU A 40 0.69 -1.85 -4.35
C LEU A 40 1.48 -2.24 -5.62
N ARG A 41 2.80 -2.01 -5.65
CA ARG A 41 3.65 -2.47 -6.77
C ARG A 41 3.63 -3.99 -6.90
N TRP A 42 3.81 -4.70 -5.78
CA TRP A 42 3.79 -6.17 -5.76
C TRP A 42 2.42 -6.72 -6.15
N PHE A 43 1.33 -6.14 -5.63
CA PHE A 43 -0.03 -6.52 -6.01
C PHE A 43 -0.25 -6.41 -7.53
N GLY A 44 0.08 -5.26 -8.13
CA GLY A 44 -0.05 -5.11 -9.57
C GLY A 44 0.88 -6.04 -10.36
N HIS A 45 2.08 -6.34 -9.85
CA HIS A 45 2.97 -7.32 -10.44
C HIS A 45 2.31 -8.71 -10.47
N VAL A 46 1.84 -9.20 -9.33
CA VAL A 46 1.18 -10.52 -9.20
C VAL A 46 -0.08 -10.61 -10.06
N GLU A 47 -0.92 -9.58 -10.10
CA GLU A 47 -2.12 -9.57 -10.94
C GLU A 47 -1.78 -9.71 -12.44
N ARG A 48 -0.65 -9.15 -12.89
CA ARG A 48 -0.17 -9.25 -14.28
C ARG A 48 0.64 -10.52 -14.57
N MET A 49 1.09 -11.27 -13.57
CA MET A 49 1.83 -12.52 -13.80
C MET A 49 0.99 -13.56 -14.55
N ASN A 50 1.64 -14.49 -15.26
CA ASN A 50 0.96 -15.65 -15.84
C ASN A 50 0.29 -16.48 -14.72
N ALA A 51 -0.92 -17.01 -14.98
CA ALA A 51 -1.68 -17.84 -14.05
C ALA A 51 -0.95 -19.14 -13.66
N GLU A 52 -0.05 -19.63 -14.51
CA GLU A 52 0.71 -20.86 -14.25
C GLU A 52 1.79 -20.67 -13.17
N GLN A 53 2.25 -19.44 -12.97
CA GLN A 53 3.28 -19.11 -11.99
C GLN A 53 2.82 -19.44 -10.58
N LEU A 54 3.69 -20.13 -9.83
CA LEU A 54 3.40 -20.57 -8.46
C LEU A 54 2.97 -19.42 -7.57
N THR A 55 3.63 -18.26 -7.67
CA THR A 55 3.29 -17.06 -6.88
C THR A 55 1.83 -16.63 -7.08
N LYS A 56 1.34 -16.64 -8.33
CA LYS A 56 -0.05 -16.26 -8.63
C LYS A 56 -1.05 -17.32 -8.19
N LYS A 57 -0.68 -18.60 -8.29
CA LYS A 57 -1.48 -19.71 -7.76
C LYS A 57 -1.64 -19.62 -6.25
N VAL A 58 -0.53 -19.45 -5.51
CA VAL A 58 -0.53 -19.29 -4.05
C VAL A 58 -1.31 -18.05 -3.63
N TYR A 59 -1.12 -16.93 -4.32
CA TYR A 59 -1.86 -15.70 -4.03
C TYR A 59 -3.38 -15.86 -4.21
N LYS A 60 -3.82 -16.63 -5.21
CA LYS A 60 -5.23 -16.92 -5.46
C LYS A 60 -5.79 -18.08 -4.65
N ALA A 61 -4.92 -18.90 -4.06
CA ALA A 61 -5.35 -20.06 -3.28
C ALA A 61 -6.13 -19.58 -2.05
N SER A 62 -7.36 -20.05 -1.92
CA SER A 62 -8.15 -19.94 -0.70
C SER A 62 -8.19 -21.31 -0.04
N VAL A 63 -7.78 -21.40 1.22
CA VAL A 63 -7.94 -22.63 2.00
C VAL A 63 -9.37 -22.61 2.57
N ASN A 64 -10.23 -23.47 2.05
CA ASN A 64 -11.62 -23.64 2.50
C ASN A 64 -11.69 -24.55 3.73
N GLU A 65 -10.77 -24.39 4.69
CA GLU A 65 -10.84 -25.08 5.96
C GLU A 65 -11.67 -24.27 6.95
N SER A 66 -12.37 -24.96 7.85
CA SER A 66 -13.07 -24.33 8.97
C SER A 66 -12.04 -23.54 9.79
N ALA A 67 -12.04 -22.21 9.63
CA ALA A 67 -11.13 -21.35 10.38
C ALA A 67 -11.30 -21.63 11.88
N GLY A 68 -10.19 -21.87 12.57
CA GLY A 68 -10.19 -22.13 14.01
C GLY A 68 -10.90 -21.02 14.79
N ARG A 69 -11.30 -21.33 16.02
CA ARG A 69 -12.04 -20.40 16.90
C ARG A 69 -11.22 -19.11 17.12
N GLY A 70 -11.78 -17.95 16.79
CA GLY A 70 -11.14 -16.64 16.96
C GLY A 70 -11.22 -15.74 15.72
N ARG A 71 -10.51 -14.60 15.75
CA ARG A 71 -10.45 -13.68 14.60
C ARG A 71 -9.52 -14.25 13.51
N PRO A 72 -9.97 -14.36 12.25
CA PRO A 72 -9.11 -14.77 11.15
C PRO A 72 -7.86 -13.89 11.04
N ARG A 73 -6.74 -14.49 10.64
CA ARG A 73 -5.51 -13.75 10.33
C ARG A 73 -5.79 -12.77 9.18
N ARG A 74 -5.23 -11.57 9.26
CA ARG A 74 -5.31 -10.61 8.16
C ARG A 74 -4.57 -11.16 6.94
N THR A 75 -5.27 -11.22 5.82
CA THR A 75 -4.69 -11.63 4.54
C THR A 75 -3.97 -10.46 3.86
N PHE A 76 -3.16 -10.77 2.86
CA PHE A 76 -2.58 -9.72 2.01
C PHE A 76 -3.67 -8.91 1.28
N GLN A 77 -4.78 -9.55 0.88
CA GLN A 77 -5.90 -8.85 0.27
C GLN A 77 -6.53 -7.82 1.22
N ASP A 78 -6.69 -8.17 2.51
CA ASP A 78 -7.17 -7.23 3.53
C ASP A 78 -6.23 -6.03 3.68
N GLN A 79 -4.92 -6.27 3.62
CA GLN A 79 -3.93 -5.20 3.67
C GLN A 79 -4.03 -4.27 2.45
N ILE A 80 -4.24 -4.82 1.25
CA ILE A 80 -4.45 -4.00 0.04
C ILE A 80 -5.74 -3.19 0.15
N ILE A 81 -6.83 -3.75 0.68
CA ILE A 81 -8.08 -3.02 0.96
C ILE A 81 -7.80 -1.82 1.86
N ASP A 82 -7.08 -2.04 2.96
CA ASP A 82 -6.76 -0.97 3.92
C ASP A 82 -5.88 0.10 3.27
N VAL A 83 -4.89 -0.27 2.45
CA VAL A 83 -4.02 0.67 1.74
C VAL A 83 -4.82 1.51 0.74
N LEU A 84 -5.70 0.88 -0.07
CA LEU A 84 -6.56 1.60 -1.02
C LEU A 84 -7.51 2.57 -0.32
N LYS A 85 -8.06 2.18 0.84
CA LYS A 85 -8.90 3.04 1.68
C LYS A 85 -8.12 4.21 2.27
N LYS A 86 -6.96 3.94 2.87
CA LYS A 86 -6.10 4.95 3.48
C LYS A 86 -5.62 5.98 2.46
N GLY A 87 -5.31 5.52 1.24
CA GLY A 87 -4.91 6.39 0.14
C GLY A 87 -6.05 7.10 -0.56
N GLN A 88 -7.32 6.95 -0.12
CA GLN A 88 -8.52 7.49 -0.76
C GLN A 88 -8.52 7.33 -2.29
N VAL A 89 -7.99 6.20 -2.78
CA VAL A 89 -7.82 5.98 -4.22
C VAL A 89 -9.21 5.88 -4.83
N LYS A 90 -9.59 6.87 -5.63
CA LYS A 90 -10.94 6.93 -6.22
C LYS A 90 -11.15 5.81 -7.23
N SER A 91 -12.36 5.31 -7.30
CA SER A 91 -12.81 4.43 -8.38
C SER A 91 -12.59 5.12 -9.74
N THR A 92 -12.07 4.38 -10.71
CA THR A 92 -11.89 4.79 -12.10
C THR A 92 -12.97 4.24 -13.02
N LEU A 93 -13.74 3.25 -12.55
CA LEU A 93 -14.91 2.72 -13.24
C LEU A 93 -16.06 3.73 -13.14
N ASN A 94 -16.74 3.94 -14.26
CA ASN A 94 -17.98 4.73 -14.49
C ASN A 94 -18.20 6.04 -13.69
N ARG A 95 -18.62 7.12 -14.39
CA ARG A 95 -18.73 8.49 -13.84
C ARG A 95 -19.48 8.60 -12.49
N ARG A 96 -20.44 7.71 -12.22
CA ARG A 96 -21.19 7.66 -10.96
C ARG A 96 -20.41 7.01 -9.80
N ALA A 97 -19.59 5.99 -10.03
CA ALA A 97 -18.80 5.32 -8.98
C ALA A 97 -17.52 6.11 -8.64
N CYS A 98 -16.89 6.73 -9.64
CA CYS A 98 -15.79 7.69 -9.44
C CYS A 98 -16.17 8.85 -8.49
N MET A 99 -17.44 9.27 -8.50
CA MET A 99 -17.95 10.30 -7.57
C MET A 99 -18.28 9.79 -6.15
N LYS A 100 -18.41 8.47 -5.93
CA LYS A 100 -19.02 7.94 -4.69
C LYS A 100 -18.20 6.87 -3.95
N GLY A 101 -17.10 6.34 -4.52
CA GLY A 101 -16.44 5.17 -3.96
C GLY A 101 -14.90 5.19 -3.98
N ILE A 102 -14.32 4.70 -2.88
CA ILE A 102 -12.95 4.19 -2.84
C ILE A 102 -12.87 2.98 -3.76
N MET A 103 -11.79 2.87 -4.53
CA MET A 103 -11.52 1.74 -5.42
C MET A 103 -11.58 0.42 -4.67
N LYS A 104 -12.42 -0.50 -5.15
CA LYS A 104 -12.52 -1.87 -4.59
C LYS A 104 -11.37 -2.74 -5.10
N VAL A 105 -11.11 -3.86 -4.44
CA VAL A 105 -10.03 -4.78 -4.85
C VAL A 105 -10.24 -5.31 -6.26
N ASP A 106 -11.46 -5.74 -6.60
CA ASP A 106 -11.70 -6.30 -7.94
C ASP A 106 -11.55 -5.26 -9.05
N GLU A 107 -11.90 -4.00 -8.75
CA GLU A 107 -11.58 -2.88 -9.63
C GLU A 107 -10.07 -2.68 -9.74
N ALA A 108 -9.35 -2.71 -8.62
CA ALA A 108 -7.89 -2.61 -8.63
C ALA A 108 -7.25 -3.74 -9.45
N LYS A 109 -7.78 -4.97 -9.41
CA LYS A 109 -7.34 -6.09 -10.27
C LYS A 109 -7.51 -5.77 -11.75
N GLN A 110 -8.63 -5.12 -12.13
CA GLN A 110 -8.85 -4.71 -13.52
C GLN A 110 -7.89 -3.59 -13.94
N VAL A 111 -7.73 -2.56 -13.12
CA VAL A 111 -6.79 -1.45 -13.39
C VAL A 111 -5.34 -1.98 -13.48
N CYS A 112 -4.99 -2.97 -12.65
CA CYS A 112 -3.67 -3.61 -12.67
C CYS A 112 -3.31 -4.22 -14.03
N LYS A 113 -4.28 -4.61 -14.88
CA LYS A 113 -4.00 -5.13 -16.22
C LYS A 113 -3.30 -4.09 -17.10
N ASP A 114 -3.62 -2.81 -16.90
CA ASP A 114 -2.94 -1.70 -17.54
C ASP A 114 -1.77 -1.22 -16.66
N ARG A 115 -0.55 -1.51 -17.12
CA ARG A 115 0.67 -1.18 -16.37
C ARG A 115 0.85 0.33 -16.18
N SER A 116 0.47 1.14 -17.16
CA SER A 116 0.64 2.59 -17.12
C SER A 116 -0.34 3.20 -16.11
N LYS A 117 -1.62 2.83 -16.21
CA LYS A 117 -2.63 3.28 -15.23
C LYS A 117 -2.30 2.84 -13.81
N TRP A 118 -1.84 1.60 -13.63
CA TRP A 118 -1.46 1.15 -12.29
C TRP A 118 -0.25 1.90 -11.74
N LYS A 119 0.72 2.25 -12.59
CA LYS A 119 1.88 3.06 -12.19
C LYS A 119 1.44 4.45 -11.71
N GLU A 120 0.48 5.08 -12.37
CA GLU A 120 -0.09 6.36 -11.94
C GLU A 120 -0.73 6.26 -10.57
N VAL A 121 -1.57 5.23 -10.35
CA VAL A 121 -2.20 4.96 -9.04
C VAL A 121 -1.16 4.82 -7.92
N VAL A 122 -0.09 4.06 -8.16
CA VAL A 122 0.99 3.87 -7.17
C VAL A 122 1.78 5.16 -6.93
N SER A 123 2.03 5.94 -7.99
CA SER A 123 2.79 7.19 -7.90
C SER A 123 2.04 8.26 -7.11
N ALA A 124 0.73 8.34 -7.31
CA ALA A 124 -0.14 9.29 -6.63
C ALA A 124 -0.45 8.93 -5.17
N TYR A 125 -0.03 7.74 -4.71
CA TYR A 125 -0.16 7.36 -3.30
C TYR A 125 0.85 8.14 -2.42
N PRO A 126 0.47 8.55 -1.20
CA PRO A 126 -0.88 8.64 -0.66
C PRO A 126 -1.57 9.90 -1.21
N TYR A 127 -2.82 9.80 -1.66
CA TYR A 127 -3.53 10.97 -2.14
C TYR A 127 -3.77 11.95 -0.98
N GLY A 128 -3.44 13.23 -1.17
CA GLY A 128 -3.82 14.31 -0.25
C GLY A 128 -2.93 14.54 0.97
N LYS A 129 -1.71 13.98 1.05
CA LYS A 129 -0.69 14.46 2.00
C LYS A 129 0.32 15.33 1.26
N GLU A 130 0.17 16.64 1.39
CA GLU A 130 1.29 17.55 1.19
C GLU A 130 2.41 17.17 2.16
N ALA A 131 3.65 17.23 1.66
CA ALA A 131 4.87 16.89 2.38
C ALA A 131 5.22 17.93 3.45
#